data_AF-A0AAD2CSD0-F1
#
_entry.id   AF-A0AAD2CSD0-F1
#
_cell.length_a   1.000
_cell.length_b   1.000
_cell.length_c   1.000
_cell.angle_alpha   90.00
_cell.angle_beta   90.00
_cell.angle_gamma   90.00
#
_symmetry.space_group_name_H-M   'P 1'
#
loop_
_entity.id
_entity.type
_entity.pdbx_description
1 polymer ?
#
loop_
_entity_poly.entity_id
_entity_poly.type
_entity_poly.pdbx_seq_one_letter_code
_entity_poly.pdbx_strand_id
1 'polypeptide(L)'
;MYKQILLFIALIASVAAFAPQTIGVRDTNTVCFAKHVKDKAAKWAKAKRPRKSRPSDINRTPTIYEIHSFQKPAEYSISDEPASPMPKPEK
;
A
#
# COMPACT_ATOMS: atom_id res chain seq x y z
N MET A 1 21.33 -49.32 38.05
CA MET A 1 19.91 -48.93 38.17
C MET A 1 19.73 -47.47 38.59
N TYR A 2 20.33 -46.98 39.68
CA TYR A 2 20.20 -45.57 40.11
C TYR A 2 20.58 -44.51 39.05
N LYS A 3 21.62 -44.76 38.24
CA LYS A 3 22.03 -43.84 37.16
C LYS A 3 20.98 -43.69 36.05
N GLN A 4 20.23 -44.76 35.76
CA GLN A 4 19.15 -44.73 34.76
C GLN A 4 17.92 -43.99 35.29
N ILE A 5 17.63 -44.14 36.59
CA ILE A 5 16.55 -43.41 37.27
C ILE A 5 16.83 -41.90 37.24
N LEU A 6 18.07 -41.49 37.55
CA LEU A 6 18.46 -40.08 37.50
C LEU A 6 18.37 -39.49 36.07
N LEU A 7 18.77 -40.24 35.05
CA LEU A 7 18.61 -39.83 33.65
C LEU A 7 17.14 -39.67 33.25
N PHE A 8 16.27 -40.59 33.70
CA PHE A 8 14.84 -40.50 33.45
C PHE A 8 14.20 -39.28 34.12
N ILE A 9 14.58 -38.97 35.36
CA ILE A 9 14.08 -37.79 36.08
C ILE A 9 14.54 -36.49 35.39
N ALA A 10 15.79 -36.43 34.94
CA ALA A 10 16.31 -35.27 34.20
C ALA A 10 15.58 -35.06 32.85
N LEU A 11 15.27 -36.14 32.14
CA LEU A 11 14.49 -36.08 30.90
C LEU A 11 13.07 -35.53 31.15
N ILE A 12 12.38 -36.01 32.19
CA ILE A 12 11.02 -35.57 32.53
C ILE A 12 11.01 -34.08 32.94
N ALA A 13 12.00 -33.62 33.70
CA ALA A 13 12.14 -32.21 34.06
C ALA A 13 12.37 -31.30 32.83
N SER A 14 13.14 -31.80 31.85
CA SER A 14 13.42 -31.08 30.59
C SER A 14 12.15 -30.91 29.74
N VAL A 15 11.32 -31.97 29.66
CA VAL A 15 10.05 -31.94 28.92
C VAL A 15 9.02 -31.05 29.63
N ALA A 16 8.99 -31.04 30.97
CA ALA A 16 8.06 -30.19 31.72
C ALA A 16 8.38 -28.69 31.59
N ALA A 17 9.64 -28.30 31.38
CA ALA A 17 10.03 -26.91 31.13
C ALA A 17 9.64 -26.42 29.73
N PHE A 18 9.51 -27.33 28.75
CA PHE A 18 9.13 -27.00 27.38
C PHE A 18 7.67 -27.33 27.05
N ALA A 19 6.97 -28.04 27.95
CA ALA A 19 5.54 -28.21 27.85
C ALA A 19 4.89 -26.82 27.96
N PRO A 20 4.04 -26.42 27.00
CA PRO A 20 3.30 -25.17 27.13
C PRO A 20 2.49 -25.26 28.41
N GLN A 21 2.90 -24.51 29.44
CA GLN A 21 2.10 -24.36 30.63
C GLN A 21 0.76 -23.82 30.16
N THR A 22 -0.29 -24.62 30.27
CA THR A 22 -1.68 -24.21 30.01
C THR A 22 -2.16 -23.13 30.98
N ILE A 23 -1.26 -22.62 31.83
CA ILE A 23 -1.29 -21.31 32.50
C ILE A 23 -1.03 -20.19 31.48
N GLY A 24 -1.62 -20.34 30.29
CA GLY A 24 -1.99 -19.26 29.41
C GLY A 24 -3.50 -19.09 29.52
N VAL A 25 -4.03 -18.99 30.74
CA VAL A 25 -5.30 -18.29 30.91
C VAL A 25 -5.00 -16.87 30.47
N ARG A 26 -5.26 -16.61 29.20
CA ARG A 26 -5.38 -15.26 28.67
C ARG A 26 -6.20 -14.52 29.70
N ASP A 27 -5.57 -13.58 30.41
CA ASP A 27 -6.29 -12.74 31.35
C ASP A 27 -7.50 -12.20 30.59
N THR A 28 -8.68 -12.62 31.03
CA THR A 28 -9.95 -12.29 30.38
C THR A 28 -10.18 -10.78 30.41
N ASN A 29 -9.38 -10.01 31.15
CA ASN A 29 -9.52 -8.57 31.22
C ASN A 29 -8.66 -7.78 30.20
N THR A 30 -7.68 -8.37 29.51
CA THR A 30 -6.61 -7.50 28.93
C THR A 30 -6.68 -7.16 27.45
N VAL A 31 -7.42 -7.86 26.58
CA VAL A 31 -7.52 -7.41 25.16
C VAL A 31 -8.84 -7.78 24.46
N CYS A 32 -9.48 -8.90 24.82
CA CYS A 32 -10.66 -9.41 24.10
C CYS A 32 -12.02 -8.83 24.55
N PHE A 33 -12.06 -8.06 25.64
CA PHE A 33 -13.30 -7.53 26.25
C PHE A 33 -13.39 -6.00 26.24
N ALA A 34 -12.55 -5.32 25.44
CA ALA A 34 -12.76 -3.91 25.19
C ALA A 34 -14.07 -3.72 24.41
N LYS A 35 -15.05 -2.98 24.98
CA LYS A 35 -16.34 -2.65 24.34
C LYS A 35 -16.15 -2.12 22.90
N HIS A 36 -15.03 -1.45 22.63
CA HIS A 36 -14.60 -1.04 21.30
C HIS A 36 -13.13 -1.39 21.05
N VAL A 37 -12.89 -2.29 20.09
CA VAL A 37 -11.54 -2.63 19.63
C VAL A 37 -10.98 -1.49 18.77
N LYS A 38 -9.71 -1.10 19.01
CA LYS A 38 -9.04 -0.07 18.20
C LYS A 38 -8.73 -0.60 16.80
N ASP A 39 -9.03 0.20 15.79
CA ASP A 39 -8.55 -0.06 14.43
C ASP A 39 -7.07 0.26 14.34
N LYS A 40 -6.24 -0.73 13.94
CA LYS A 40 -4.80 -0.58 13.73
C LYS A 40 -4.40 -1.02 12.33
N ALA A 41 -3.19 -0.63 11.92
CA ALA A 41 -2.56 -1.02 10.66
C ALA A 41 -3.50 -0.80 9.45
N ALA A 42 -3.71 -1.84 8.64
CA ALA A 42 -4.52 -1.78 7.43
C ALA A 42 -5.98 -1.35 7.69
N LYS A 43 -6.55 -1.71 8.85
CA LYS A 43 -7.94 -1.36 9.19
C LYS A 43 -8.09 0.15 9.41
N TRP A 44 -7.12 0.77 10.10
CA TRP A 44 -7.08 2.22 10.29
C TRP A 44 -6.85 2.95 8.97
N ALA A 45 -5.87 2.51 8.17
CA ALA A 45 -5.59 3.11 6.87
C ALA A 45 -6.80 3.07 5.94
N LYS A 46 -7.52 1.94 5.90
CA LYS A 46 -8.77 1.79 5.14
C LYS A 46 -9.86 2.77 5.60
N ALA A 47 -10.00 2.97 6.91
CA ALA A 47 -11.02 3.83 7.51
C ALA A 47 -10.72 5.32 7.32
N LYS A 48 -9.45 5.72 7.41
CA LYS A 48 -9.02 7.13 7.35
C LYS A 48 -8.59 7.62 5.97
N ARG A 49 -8.53 6.76 4.95
CA ARG A 49 -8.16 7.20 3.59
C ARG A 49 -9.11 8.31 3.10
N PRO A 50 -8.60 9.38 2.48
CA PRO A 50 -9.42 10.40 1.84
C PRO A 50 -10.31 9.78 0.76
N ARG A 51 -11.60 10.15 0.74
CA ARG A 51 -12.58 9.72 -0.26
C ARG A 51 -13.51 10.87 -0.59
N LYS A 52 -13.99 10.92 -1.83
CA LYS A 52 -15.12 11.76 -2.19
C LYS A 52 -16.40 11.10 -1.64
N SER A 53 -17.14 11.80 -0.79
CA SER A 53 -18.43 11.32 -0.24
C SER A 53 -19.63 11.93 -0.96
N ARG A 54 -19.48 13.10 -1.58
CA ARG A 54 -20.58 13.87 -2.16
C ARG A 54 -20.81 13.47 -3.62
N PRO A 55 -22.04 13.03 -4.01
CA PRO A 55 -22.32 12.62 -5.39
C PRO A 55 -22.00 13.69 -6.44
N SER A 56 -22.24 14.96 -6.13
CA SER A 56 -21.92 16.05 -7.06
C SER A 56 -20.42 16.28 -7.26
N ASP A 57 -19.55 15.82 -6.36
CA ASP A 57 -18.09 15.87 -6.52
C ASP A 57 -17.55 14.59 -7.19
N ILE A 58 -18.27 13.48 -7.04
CA ILE A 58 -17.99 12.22 -7.74
C ILE A 58 -18.36 12.35 -9.22
N ASN A 59 -19.51 12.95 -9.52
CA ASN A 59 -20.08 13.06 -10.87
C ASN A 59 -19.63 14.32 -11.61
N ARG A 60 -18.57 15.00 -11.16
CA ARG A 60 -18.00 16.12 -11.92
C ARG A 60 -17.39 15.58 -13.21
N THR A 61 -17.90 16.05 -14.33
CA THR A 61 -17.32 15.81 -15.65
C THR A 61 -16.41 16.98 -16.02
N PRO A 62 -15.38 16.76 -16.87
CA PRO A 62 -14.64 17.85 -17.47
C PRO A 62 -15.57 18.83 -18.19
N THR A 63 -15.23 20.11 -18.17
CA THR A 63 -15.94 21.13 -18.96
C THR A 63 -15.75 20.83 -20.43
N ILE A 64 -16.85 20.69 -21.17
CA ILE A 64 -16.82 20.57 -22.63
C ILE A 64 -16.73 22.00 -23.17
N TYR A 65 -15.61 22.31 -23.81
CA TYR A 65 -15.48 23.54 -24.58
C TYR A 65 -15.99 23.26 -25.99
N GLU A 66 -16.88 24.11 -26.49
CA GLU A 66 -17.27 24.10 -27.90
C GLU A 66 -16.05 24.56 -28.70
N ILE A 67 -15.25 23.61 -29.19
CA ILE A 67 -14.19 23.89 -30.17
C ILE A 67 -14.93 24.13 -31.49
N HIS A 68 -15.54 25.30 -31.63
CA HIS A 68 -16.09 25.75 -32.89
C HIS A 68 -14.94 25.83 -33.88
N SER A 69 -14.80 24.78 -34.70
CA SER A 69 -14.16 24.82 -36.03
C SER A 69 -12.92 25.72 -36.14
N PHE A 70 -12.03 25.71 -35.15
CA PHE A 70 -10.77 26.43 -35.26
C PHE A 70 -9.90 25.55 -36.16
N GLN A 71 -9.97 25.77 -37.46
CA GLN A 71 -8.96 25.26 -38.38
C GLN A 71 -7.65 25.92 -37.97
N LYS A 72 -6.86 25.20 -37.15
CA LYS A 72 -5.52 25.64 -36.79
C LYS A 72 -4.75 25.77 -38.12
N PRO A 73 -4.21 26.96 -38.45
CA PRO A 73 -3.40 27.10 -39.65
C PRO A 73 -2.18 26.17 -39.55
N ALA A 74 -1.65 25.76 -40.70
CA ALA A 74 -0.44 24.95 -40.73
C ALA A 74 0.69 25.70 -40.01
N GLU A 75 1.36 25.04 -39.07
CA GLU A 75 2.44 25.64 -38.29
C GLU A 75 3.65 26.00 -39.16
N TYR A 76 3.80 25.33 -40.30
CA TYR A 76 4.87 25.55 -41.26
C TYR A 76 4.31 25.44 -42.68
N SER A 77 4.81 26.30 -43.56
CA SER A 77 4.67 26.14 -45.01
C SER A 77 5.98 25.62 -45.55
N ILE A 78 5.94 24.54 -46.33
CA ILE A 78 7.10 24.08 -47.11
C ILE A 78 7.26 25.08 -48.25
N SER A 79 8.46 25.65 -48.40
CA SER A 79 8.80 26.49 -49.56
C SER A 79 9.20 25.58 -50.73
N ASP A 80 8.72 25.89 -51.93
CA ASP A 80 9.13 25.21 -53.18
C ASP A 80 10.52 25.65 -53.67
N GLU A 81 11.14 26.63 -52.99
CA GLU A 81 12.48 27.10 -53.34
C GLU A 81 13.54 26.02 -53.07
N PRO A 82 14.49 25.81 -54.00
CA PRO A 82 15.53 24.82 -53.83
C PRO A 82 16.42 25.19 -52.65
N ALA A 83 16.73 24.20 -51.80
CA ALA A 83 17.59 24.40 -50.64
C ALA A 83 18.96 24.97 -51.05
N SER A 84 19.27 26.19 -50.59
CA SER A 84 20.60 26.77 -50.74
C SER A 84 21.59 26.00 -49.84
N PRO A 85 22.75 25.56 -50.33
CA PRO A 85 23.71 24.84 -49.52
C PRO A 85 24.26 25.75 -48.41
N MET A 86 23.96 25.39 -47.15
CA MET A 86 24.53 26.06 -45.98
C MET A 86 25.97 25.59 -45.76
N PRO A 87 26.96 26.51 -45.62
CA PRO A 87 28.32 26.15 -45.27
C PRO A 87 28.35 25.53 -43.86
N LYS A 88 29.14 24.46 -43.71
CA LYS A 88 29.32 23.78 -42.43
C LYS A 88 29.96 24.74 -41.42
N PRO A 89 29.45 24.87 -40.19
CA PRO A 89 30.10 25.72 -39.19
C PRO A 89 31.50 25.18 -38.89
N GLU A 90 32.48 26.08 -38.96
CA GLU A 90 33.87 25.80 -38.59
C GLU A 90 33.93 25.47 -37.08
N LYS A 91 34.71 24.43 -36.75
CA LYS A 91 34.84 23.90 -35.38
C LYS A 91 35.64 24.84 -34.48
#